data_AF-A0A845EYA7-F1
#
_entry.id   AF-A0A845EYA7-F1
#
_cell.length_a   1.000
_cell.length_b   1.000
_cell.length_c   1.000
_cell.angle_alpha   90.00
_cell.angle_beta   90.00
_cell.angle_gamma   90.00
#
_symmetry.space_group_name_H-M   'P 1'
#
loop_
_entity.id
_entity.type
_entity.pdbx_description
1 polymer ?
#
loop_
_entity_poly.entity_id
_entity_poly.type
_entity_poly.pdbx_seq_one_letter_code
_entity_poly.pdbx_strand_id
1 'polypeptide(L)' 'MKMPSRIVLALIGSFLIFAVGLFRLFTETLSSTPLFIAYIFIITGAIGVIANGLRLGKTHNT' A
#
# COMPACT_ATOMS: atom_id res chain seq x y z
N MET A 1 -13.41 20.83 -2.91
CA MET A 1 -12.98 19.92 -1.83
C MET A 1 -11.46 19.88 -1.78
N LYS A 2 -10.81 20.45 -0.76
CA LYS A 2 -9.35 20.32 -0.60
C LYS A 2 -9.08 18.92 -0.05
N MET A 3 -8.81 17.96 -0.93
CA MET A 3 -8.34 16.65 -0.47
C MET A 3 -7.11 16.88 0.42
N PRO A 4 -7.03 16.27 1.60
CA PRO A 4 -5.80 16.33 2.39
C PRO A 4 -4.74 15.57 1.58
N SER A 5 -3.97 16.32 0.81
CA SER A 5 -2.95 15.84 -0.13
C SER A 5 -2.00 14.83 0.52
N ARG A 6 -1.76 14.99 1.83
CA ARG A 6 -0.99 14.07 2.66
C ARG A 6 -1.62 12.68 2.82
N ILE A 7 -2.96 12.57 2.96
CA ILE A 7 -3.65 11.26 3.08
C ILE A 7 -3.65 10.55 1.74
N VAL A 8 -3.91 11.28 0.65
CA VAL A 8 -3.87 10.72 -0.71
C VAL A 8 -2.47 10.22 -1.05
N LEU A 9 -1.43 11.00 -0.74
CA LEU A 9 -0.04 10.58 -0.92
C LEU A 9 0.31 9.33 -0.08
N ALA A 10 -0.12 9.28 1.18
CA ALA A 10 0.09 8.12 2.04
C ALA A 10 -0.63 6.87 1.49
N LEU A 11 -1.85 7.04 0.99
CA LEU A 11 -2.62 5.96 0.38
C LEU A 11 -1.92 5.40 -0.87
N ILE A 12 -1.49 6.29 -1.77
CA ILE A 12 -0.72 5.91 -2.96
C ILE A 12 0.58 5.19 -2.57
N GLY A 13 1.34 5.72 -1.60
CA GLY A 13 2.57 5.10 -1.13
C GLY A 13 2.34 3.70 -0.57
N SER A 14 1.35 3.52 0.30
CA SER A 14 1.00 2.19 0.85
C SER A 14 0.52 1.21 -0.23
N PHE A 15 -0.22 1.71 -1.23
CA PHE A 15 -0.67 0.90 -2.36
C PHE A 15 0.49 0.45 -3.25
N LEU A 16 1.47 1.32 -3.51
CA LEU A 16 2.66 0.96 -4.27
C LEU A 16 3.50 -0.09 -3.55
N ILE A 17 3.69 0.02 -2.23
CA ILE A 17 4.40 -1.00 -1.43
C ILE A 17 3.68 -2.36 -1.54
N PHE A 18 2.35 -2.35 -1.38
CA PHE A 18 1.53 -3.55 -1.54
C PHE A 18 1.68 -4.17 -2.94
N ALA A 19 1.59 -3.34 -3.98
CA ALA A 19 1.70 -3.75 -5.38
C ALA A 19 3.09 -4.33 -5.70
N VAL A 20 4.18 -3.77 -5.16
CA VAL A 20 5.53 -4.33 -5.32
C VAL A 20 5.64 -5.70 -4.65
N GLY A 21 5.06 -5.87 -3.46
CA GLY A 21 5.01 -7.16 -2.79
C GLY A 21 4.25 -8.22 -3.60
N LEU A 22 3.08 -7.88 -4.12
CA LEU A 22 2.30 -8.76 -5.01
C LEU A 22 3.03 -9.06 -6.32
N PHE A 23 3.62 -8.04 -6.95
CA PHE A 23 4.39 -8.21 -8.18
C PHE A 23 5.52 -9.23 -7.95
N ARG A 24 6.25 -9.11 -6.83
CA ARG A 24 7.30 -10.07 -6.49
C ARG A 24 6.75 -11.48 -6.27
N LEU A 25 5.61 -11.61 -5.60
CA LEU A 25 4.97 -12.90 -5.34
C LEU A 25 4.47 -13.59 -6.62
N PHE A 26 4.08 -12.84 -7.65
CA PHE A 26 3.63 -13.40 -8.93
C PHE A 26 4.76 -13.57 -9.97
N THR A 27 5.91 -12.92 -9.77
CA THR A 27 7.06 -12.94 -10.70
C THR A 27 8.28 -13.65 -10.11
N GLU A 28 8.04 -14.66 -9.28
CA GLU A 28 9.05 -15.37 -8.46
C GLU A 28 10.35 -15.72 -9.19
N THR A 29 10.29 -15.99 -10.49
CA THR A 29 11.39 -16.46 -11.32
C THR A 29 12.53 -15.46 -11.56
N LEU A 30 12.34 -14.15 -11.39
CA LEU A 30 13.31 -13.14 -11.86
C LEU A 30 14.02 -12.30 -10.78
N SER A 31 13.70 -12.44 -9.49
CA SER A 31 14.16 -11.46 -8.50
C SER A 31 15.05 -12.03 -7.39
N SER A 32 16.05 -11.23 -7.01
CA SER A 32 16.98 -11.46 -5.90
C SER A 32 16.36 -11.10 -4.53
N THR A 33 15.13 -10.58 -4.50
CA THR A 33 14.45 -10.19 -3.27
C THR A 33 13.86 -11.43 -2.58
N PRO A 34 14.18 -11.73 -1.31
CA PRO A 34 13.62 -12.86 -0.59
C PRO A 34 12.09 -12.79 -0.48
N LEU A 35 11.42 -13.95 -0.55
CA LEU A 35 9.96 -14.05 -0.38
C LEU A 35 9.49 -13.47 0.96
N PHE A 36 10.31 -13.59 2.00
CA PHE A 36 10.05 -12.97 3.30
C PHE A 36 9.81 -11.46 3.20
N ILE A 37 10.62 -10.75 2.41
CA ILE A 37 10.47 -9.30 2.21
C ILE A 37 9.20 -8.99 1.42
N ALA A 38 8.86 -9.83 0.43
CA ALA A 38 7.62 -9.69 -0.33
C ALA A 38 6.40 -9.77 0.60
N TYR A 39 6.38 -10.73 1.54
CA TYR A 39 5.32 -10.83 2.54
C TYR A 39 5.25 -9.60 3.45
N ILE A 40 6.38 -9.07 3.90
CA ILE A 40 6.39 -7.82 4.68
C ILE A 40 5.76 -6.68 3.87
N PHE A 41 6.12 -6.52 2.60
CA PHE A 41 5.55 -5.47 1.74
C PHE A 41 4.05 -5.65 1.51
N ILE A 42 3.59 -6.89 1.30
CA ILE A 42 2.15 -7.19 1.15
C ILE A 42 1.41 -6.84 2.44
N ILE A 43 1.86 -7.33 3.59
CA ILE A 43 1.14 -7.15 4.86
C ILE A 43 1.13 -5.66 5.27
N THR A 44 2.30 -5.02 5.28
CA THR A 44 2.42 -3.61 5.69
C THR A 44 1.74 -2.66 4.71
N GLY A 45 1.86 -2.92 3.40
CA GLY A 45 1.16 -2.19 2.36
C GLY A 45 -0.36 -2.30 2.50
N ALA A 46 -0.90 -3.50 2.71
CA ALA A 46 -2.33 -3.72 2.92
C ALA A 46 -2.86 -2.98 4.16
N ILE A 47 -2.14 -3.06 5.29
CA ILE A 47 -2.50 -2.30 6.51
C ILE A 47 -2.53 -0.80 6.22
N GLY A 48 -1.52 -0.29 5.51
CA GLY A 48 -1.44 1.12 5.12
C GLY A 48 -2.61 1.55 4.21
N VAL A 49 -2.98 0.73 3.23
CA VAL A 49 -4.10 1.00 2.33
C VAL A 49 -5.41 1.07 3.11
N ILE A 50 -5.68 0.08 3.98
CA ILE A 50 -6.90 0.04 4.79
C ILE A 50 -6.96 1.24 5.74
N ALA A 51 -5.88 1.50 6.49
CA ALA A 51 -5.86 2.57 7.47
C ALA A 51 -6.03 3.96 6.84
N ASN A 52 -5.31 4.25 5.76
CA ASN A 52 -5.42 5.54 5.06
C ASN A 52 -6.74 5.65 4.28
N GLY A 53 -7.26 4.55 3.73
CA GLY A 53 -8.54 4.52 3.04
C GLY A 53 -9.71 4.83 3.98
N LEU A 54 -9.74 4.20 5.17
CA LEU A 54 -10.73 4.51 6.21
C LEU A 54 -10.63 5.97 6.67
N ARG A 55 -9.41 6.51 6.80
CA ARG A 55 -9.18 7.91 7.19
C ARG A 55 -9.63 8.88 6.11
N LEU A 56 -9.42 8.54 4.83
CA LEU A 56 -9.89 9.32 3.69
C LEU A 56 -11.42 9.32 3.59
N GLY A 57 -12.06 8.17 3.79
CA GLY A 57 -13.53 8.08 3.81
C GLY A 57 -14.17 8.91 4.93
N LYS A 58 -13.56 8.91 6.13
CA LYS A 58 -14.01 9.76 7.24
C LYS A 58 -13.87 11.26 6.94
N THR A 59 -12.75 11.69 6.34
CA THR A 59 -12.55 13.11 6.02
C THR A 59 -13.47 13.63 4.92
N HIS A 60 -14.03 12.74 4.10
CA HIS A 60 -14.95 13.11 3.03
C HIS A 60 -16.41 13.23 3.52
N ASN A 61 -16.77 12.48 4.55
CA ASN A 61 -18.11 12.49 5.14
C ASN A 61 -18.28 13.51 6.29
N THR A 62 -17.26 14.31 6.59
CA THR A 62 -17.30 15.41 7.59
C THR A 62 -17.11 16.73 6.86
#